data_AF-A0A2U1SMN1-F1
#
_entry.id   AF-A0A2U1SMN1-F1
#
_cell.length_a   1.000
_cell.length_b   1.000
_cell.length_c   1.000
_cell.angle_alpha   90.00
_cell.angle_beta   90.00
_cell.angle_gamma   90.00
#
_symmetry.space_group_name_H-M   'P 1'
#
loop_
_entity.id
_entity.type
_entity.pdbx_description
1 polymer ?
#
loop_
_entity_poly.entity_id
_entity_poly.type
_entity_poly.pdbx_seq_one_letter_code
_entity_poly.pdbx_strand_id
1 'polypeptide(L)'
;MIQPRKWWVGLPVLAILFTIVATSDVEKIEKDLGDRVRAALDKSPGAIEGASVAVDGRDVRLSGVVLSPAAVAQAVRTVELQEGVRAVSDATTPPPSAQPFAFSLERKGKTLALSGNAPVPGERAPVRAAAAGKGLELSDSSVSALGAPKNYAALASYCVALLDAIGDGRVSVSDAALTVTGSAASFDGYDRAAAALREPPEGVSVKAAEIAPPRVSPFVWSAAKSGEAVSLFGYAPSEKTRETLVAEAAGLGAASDQTRVAGGAPGDFAVAASAALRALDQLASGKASISDGVVSIEGAGKTNIAAPAVEASLRSALPKSFRLGEVSVAAGAISPFVFTARKQEDKLSLAGYAPDAAARARIVQQAERDFGAVDDGLAIADGAPKGFAEAASAALRALSRLDVGVAALSDRSLAFEGAAYNAKAQFDIRARLSRELPEGYENAARLGLATTTDEIPPTRLYAALAEKAAKGLTFGADNRIAEASLPVVDALAFVLLRSPGAAVDIAGRFAGAGSQAEDEAIGLRRAEAVRNYLIEAGVEAARLSASGAAAADGNGRRIEFSIR
;
A
#
# COMPACT_ATOMS: atom_id res chain seq x y z
N MET A 1 78.47 -99.49 -41.64
CA MET A 1 77.47 -98.41 -41.69
C MET A 1 76.10 -99.01 -41.41
N ILE A 2 75.61 -98.90 -40.18
CA ILE A 2 74.28 -99.39 -39.79
C ILE A 2 73.41 -98.14 -39.62
N GLN A 3 72.61 -97.81 -40.63
CA GLN A 3 71.59 -96.78 -40.50
C GLN A 3 70.45 -97.34 -39.61
N PRO A 4 70.12 -96.70 -38.47
CA PRO A 4 69.04 -97.16 -37.62
C PRO A 4 67.68 -96.91 -38.29
N ARG A 5 67.11 -97.94 -38.94
CA ARG A 5 65.79 -97.92 -39.64
C ARG A 5 64.56 -97.74 -38.73
N LYS A 6 64.73 -97.43 -37.44
CA LYS A 6 63.63 -97.35 -36.43
C LYS A 6 63.58 -96.05 -35.61
N TRP A 7 64.20 -94.96 -36.09
CA TRP A 7 64.07 -93.61 -35.53
C TRP A 7 62.61 -93.12 -35.37
N TRP A 8 61.69 -93.63 -36.19
CA TRP A 8 60.26 -93.32 -36.13
C TRP A 8 59.53 -93.88 -34.89
N VAL A 9 60.10 -94.84 -34.15
CA VAL A 9 59.49 -95.38 -32.92
C VAL A 9 59.69 -94.42 -31.73
N GLY A 10 60.72 -93.57 -31.78
CA GLY A 10 60.93 -92.51 -30.79
C GLY A 10 60.06 -91.27 -31.02
N LEU A 11 59.55 -91.06 -32.24
CA LEU A 11 58.73 -89.89 -32.60
C LEU A 11 57.40 -89.81 -31.82
N PRO A 12 56.62 -90.89 -31.61
CA PRO A 12 55.41 -90.85 -30.79
C PRO A 12 55.70 -90.53 -29.32
N VAL A 13 56.76 -91.09 -28.74
CA VAL A 13 57.15 -90.84 -27.34
C VAL A 13 57.65 -89.41 -27.17
N LEU A 14 58.44 -88.92 -28.12
CA LEU A 14 58.87 -87.53 -28.17
C LEU A 14 57.67 -86.59 -28.37
N ALA A 15 56.71 -86.95 -29.22
CA ALA A 15 55.49 -86.18 -29.41
C ALA A 15 54.65 -86.14 -28.14
N ILE A 16 54.49 -87.26 -27.43
CA ILE A 16 53.78 -87.32 -26.14
C ILE A 16 54.50 -86.47 -25.07
N LEU A 17 55.82 -86.62 -24.92
CA LEU A 17 56.61 -85.81 -23.97
C LEU A 17 56.57 -84.32 -24.33
N PHE A 18 56.71 -83.99 -25.61
CA PHE A 18 56.59 -82.62 -26.10
C PHE A 18 55.19 -82.06 -25.83
N THR A 19 54.14 -82.87 -26.01
CA THR A 19 52.76 -82.43 -25.74
C THR A 19 52.53 -82.24 -24.25
N ILE A 20 53.06 -83.12 -23.39
CA ILE A 20 52.97 -82.99 -21.93
C ILE A 20 53.71 -81.75 -21.45
N VAL A 21 54.95 -81.51 -21.90
CA VAL A 21 55.73 -80.33 -21.52
C VAL A 21 55.11 -79.05 -22.09
N ALA A 22 54.68 -79.08 -23.36
CA ALA A 22 54.05 -77.95 -24.02
C ALA A 22 52.68 -77.59 -23.45
N THR A 23 51.98 -78.50 -22.74
CA THR A 23 50.71 -78.15 -22.07
C THR A 23 50.89 -77.81 -20.59
N SER A 24 51.90 -78.36 -19.91
CA SER A 24 52.09 -78.15 -18.46
C SER A 24 52.84 -76.86 -18.10
N ASP A 25 53.64 -76.29 -19.01
CA ASP A 25 54.33 -75.02 -18.77
C ASP A 25 53.54 -73.79 -19.26
N VAL A 26 52.50 -73.98 -20.07
CA VAL A 26 51.67 -72.88 -20.61
C VAL A 26 50.95 -72.12 -19.49
N GLU A 27 50.28 -72.81 -18.57
CA GLU A 27 49.55 -72.15 -17.46
C GLU A 27 50.48 -71.34 -16.54
N LYS A 28 51.72 -71.80 -16.33
CA LYS A 28 52.71 -71.08 -15.51
C LYS A 28 53.19 -69.81 -16.21
N ILE A 29 53.46 -69.89 -17.51
CA ILE A 29 53.89 -68.76 -18.34
C ILE A 29 52.77 -67.72 -18.43
N GLU A 30 51.53 -68.13 -18.68
CA GLU A 30 50.38 -67.23 -18.77
C GLU A 30 50.12 -66.48 -17.46
N LYS A 31 50.22 -67.17 -16.33
CA LYS A 31 50.04 -66.57 -15.01
C LYS A 31 51.14 -65.56 -14.68
N ASP A 32 52.39 -65.95 -14.86
CA ASP A 32 53.57 -65.12 -14.59
C ASP A 32 53.63 -63.88 -15.51
N LEU A 33 53.32 -64.06 -16.80
CA LEU A 33 53.20 -62.97 -17.76
C LEU A 33 52.02 -62.06 -17.40
N GLY A 34 50.86 -62.63 -17.04
CA GLY A 34 49.68 -61.90 -16.62
C GLY A 34 49.93 -61.01 -15.40
N ASP A 35 50.65 -61.52 -14.39
CA ASP A 35 50.97 -60.77 -13.18
C ASP A 35 51.95 -59.62 -13.45
N ARG A 36 52.96 -59.83 -14.31
CA ARG A 36 53.86 -58.75 -14.76
C ARG A 36 53.15 -57.68 -15.57
N VAL A 37 52.27 -58.08 -16.48
CA VAL A 37 51.49 -57.15 -17.31
C VAL A 37 50.54 -56.33 -16.45
N ARG A 38 49.86 -56.94 -15.47
CA ARG A 38 49.03 -56.20 -14.49
C ARG A 38 49.86 -55.21 -13.69
N ALA A 39 51.02 -55.63 -13.16
CA ALA A 39 51.93 -54.74 -12.45
C ALA A 39 52.51 -53.60 -13.31
N ALA A 40 52.64 -53.81 -14.62
CA ALA A 40 53.04 -52.78 -15.57
C ALA A 40 51.91 -51.79 -15.89
N LEU A 41 50.66 -52.29 -15.99
CA LEU A 41 49.47 -51.46 -16.16
C LEU A 41 49.15 -50.63 -14.92
N ASP A 42 49.41 -51.16 -13.72
CA ASP A 42 49.27 -50.43 -12.45
C ASP A 42 50.18 -49.19 -12.38
N LYS A 43 51.28 -49.17 -13.15
CA LYS A 43 52.16 -47.99 -13.28
C LYS A 43 51.59 -46.90 -14.18
N SER A 44 50.49 -47.15 -14.88
CA SER A 44 49.78 -46.21 -15.76
C SER A 44 48.32 -46.03 -15.32
N PRO A 45 48.07 -45.52 -14.09
CA PRO A 45 46.72 -45.36 -13.56
C PRO A 45 45.91 -44.37 -14.39
N GLY A 46 44.68 -44.76 -14.75
CA GLY A 46 43.71 -43.88 -15.44
C GLY A 46 43.75 -43.90 -16.97
N ALA A 47 44.52 -44.78 -17.61
CA ALA A 47 44.48 -44.98 -19.06
C ALA A 47 43.22 -45.73 -19.52
N ILE A 48 42.82 -46.75 -18.76
CA ILE A 48 41.69 -47.65 -19.06
C ILE A 48 40.84 -47.81 -17.80
N GLU A 49 39.55 -47.52 -17.88
CA GLU A 49 38.59 -47.76 -16.80
C GLU A 49 38.16 -49.25 -16.83
N GLY A 50 38.23 -49.93 -15.68
CA GLY A 50 37.88 -51.36 -15.59
C GLY A 50 38.81 -52.27 -16.41
N ALA A 51 40.10 -51.93 -16.48
CA ALA A 51 41.07 -52.67 -17.27
C ALA A 51 41.11 -54.16 -16.91
N SER A 52 40.94 -55.03 -17.90
CA SER A 52 41.10 -56.47 -17.72
C SER A 52 42.12 -57.04 -18.70
N VAL A 53 42.98 -57.92 -18.19
CA VAL A 53 44.09 -58.53 -18.91
C VAL A 53 43.82 -60.03 -18.99
N ALA A 54 43.62 -60.51 -20.21
CA ALA A 54 43.61 -61.92 -20.54
C ALA A 54 44.90 -62.27 -21.28
N VAL A 55 45.52 -63.40 -20.93
CA VAL A 55 46.74 -63.89 -21.57
C VAL A 55 46.41 -65.25 -22.17
N ASP A 56 46.72 -65.44 -23.45
CA ASP A 56 46.59 -66.70 -24.18
C ASP A 56 47.98 -67.08 -24.73
N GLY A 57 48.63 -68.03 -24.06
CA GLY A 57 50.04 -68.35 -24.20
C GLY A 57 50.97 -67.16 -23.93
N ARG A 58 51.34 -66.45 -25.00
CA ARG A 58 52.24 -65.27 -24.99
C ARG A 58 51.60 -64.02 -25.59
N ASP A 59 50.33 -64.12 -26.00
CA ASP A 59 49.57 -63.01 -26.52
C ASP A 59 48.73 -62.41 -25.41
N VAL A 60 48.77 -61.08 -25.31
CA VAL A 60 48.08 -60.35 -24.25
C VAL A 60 46.89 -59.62 -24.86
N ARG A 61 45.70 -59.87 -24.35
CA ARG A 61 44.48 -59.12 -24.71
C ARG A 61 44.13 -58.14 -23.60
N LEU A 62 44.17 -56.86 -23.97
CA LEU A 62 43.80 -55.75 -23.09
C LEU A 62 42.37 -55.32 -23.40
N SER A 63 41.51 -55.25 -22.39
CA SER A 63 40.12 -54.78 -22.55
C SER A 63 39.74 -53.82 -21.43
N GLY A 64 38.69 -53.03 -21.67
CA GLY A 64 38.22 -51.97 -20.78
C GLY A 64 37.88 -50.71 -21.56
N VAL A 65 37.52 -49.64 -20.86
CA VAL A 65 37.07 -48.39 -21.51
C VAL A 65 38.24 -47.42 -21.66
N VAL A 66 38.50 -46.96 -22.88
CA VAL A 66 39.59 -46.01 -23.20
C VAL A 66 39.26 -44.62 -22.65
N LEU A 67 40.01 -44.14 -21.65
CA LEU A 67 39.86 -42.78 -21.12
C LEU A 67 40.74 -41.76 -21.83
N SER A 68 41.84 -42.21 -22.45
CA SER A 68 42.74 -41.37 -23.26
C SER A 68 43.42 -42.20 -24.35
N PRO A 69 43.22 -41.90 -25.64
CA PRO A 69 43.85 -42.63 -26.73
C PRO A 69 45.40 -42.62 -26.66
N ALA A 70 45.98 -41.51 -26.25
CA ALA A 70 47.43 -41.38 -26.08
C ALA A 70 47.95 -42.20 -24.89
N ALA A 71 47.20 -42.24 -23.78
CA ALA A 71 47.58 -43.03 -22.61
C ALA A 71 47.43 -44.54 -22.86
N VAL A 72 46.42 -44.97 -23.64
CA VAL A 72 46.27 -46.36 -24.07
C VAL A 72 47.40 -46.76 -25.01
N ALA A 73 47.78 -45.93 -25.98
CA ALA A 73 48.94 -46.21 -26.84
C ALA A 73 50.24 -46.37 -26.03
N GLN A 74 50.42 -45.58 -24.96
CA GLN A 74 51.57 -45.72 -24.06
C GLN A 74 51.48 -46.95 -23.16
N ALA A 75 50.28 -47.30 -22.67
CA ALA A 75 50.04 -48.51 -21.89
C ALA A 75 50.29 -49.77 -22.74
N VAL A 76 49.77 -49.82 -23.97
CA VAL A 76 50.03 -50.89 -24.93
C VAL A 76 51.52 -51.03 -25.21
N ARG A 77 52.25 -49.94 -25.47
CA ARG A 77 53.72 -49.97 -25.64
C ARG A 77 54.44 -50.49 -24.39
N THR A 78 54.00 -50.13 -23.20
CA THR A 78 54.60 -50.59 -21.94
C THR A 78 54.39 -52.08 -21.72
N VAL A 79 53.26 -52.63 -22.19
CA VAL A 79 52.96 -54.06 -22.20
C VAL A 79 53.75 -54.79 -23.29
N GLU A 80 53.87 -54.23 -24.49
CA GLU A 80 54.68 -54.79 -25.60
C GLU A 80 56.16 -54.92 -25.23
N LEU A 81 56.69 -53.99 -24.41
CA LEU A 81 58.08 -53.99 -23.95
C LEU A 81 58.36 -54.99 -22.81
N GLN A 82 57.35 -55.69 -22.27
CA GLN A 82 57.58 -56.70 -21.25
C GLN A 82 58.22 -57.96 -21.85
N GLU A 83 59.27 -58.46 -21.21
CA GLU A 83 59.94 -59.68 -21.64
C GLU A 83 58.95 -60.86 -21.63
N GLY A 84 58.83 -61.53 -22.78
CA GLY A 84 57.95 -62.68 -22.98
C GLY A 84 56.67 -62.38 -23.76
N VAL A 85 56.25 -61.13 -23.94
CA VAL A 85 55.08 -60.79 -24.77
C VAL A 85 55.42 -60.98 -26.26
N ARG A 86 54.54 -61.63 -27.02
CA ARG A 86 54.69 -61.80 -28.48
C ARG A 86 53.85 -60.79 -29.25
N ALA A 87 52.59 -60.64 -28.87
CA ALA A 87 51.65 -59.71 -29.48
C ALA A 87 50.68 -59.18 -28.42
N VAL A 88 50.25 -57.92 -28.59
CA VAL A 88 49.20 -57.31 -27.77
C VAL A 88 48.00 -57.04 -28.67
N SER A 89 46.83 -57.57 -28.27
CA SER A 89 45.56 -57.28 -28.93
C SER A 89 44.79 -56.26 -28.10
N ASP A 90 44.55 -55.10 -28.69
CA ASP A 90 43.69 -54.07 -28.12
C ASP A 90 42.22 -54.40 -28.37
N ALA A 91 41.51 -54.76 -27.31
CA ALA A 91 40.07 -54.99 -27.29
C ALA A 91 39.35 -53.95 -26.41
N THR A 92 39.94 -52.77 -26.25
CA THR A 92 39.33 -51.67 -25.52
C THR A 92 38.19 -51.03 -26.32
N THR A 93 37.20 -50.49 -25.61
CA THR A 93 36.06 -49.80 -26.21
C THR A 93 36.11 -48.31 -25.86
N PRO A 94 35.65 -47.42 -26.76
CA PRO A 94 35.52 -46.01 -26.41
C PRO A 94 34.45 -45.82 -25.31
N PRO A 95 34.51 -44.72 -24.54
CA PRO A 95 33.48 -44.43 -23.55
C PRO A 95 32.11 -44.34 -24.21
N PRO A 96 31.04 -44.71 -23.49
CA PRO A 96 29.68 -44.63 -24.01
C PRO A 96 29.36 -43.17 -24.40
N SER A 97 28.66 -42.97 -25.51
CA SER A 97 28.13 -41.67 -25.90
C SER A 97 26.82 -41.41 -25.17
N ALA A 98 26.76 -40.36 -24.36
CA ALA A 98 25.56 -39.94 -23.66
C ALA A 98 24.82 -38.86 -24.46
N GLN A 99 23.56 -39.12 -24.80
CA GLN A 99 22.63 -38.13 -25.37
C GLN A 99 21.27 -38.28 -24.67
N PRO A 100 20.84 -37.31 -23.83
CA PRO A 100 21.51 -36.04 -23.53
C PRO A 100 22.74 -36.20 -22.61
N PHE A 101 23.72 -35.32 -22.74
CA PHE A 101 24.85 -35.25 -21.83
C PHE A 101 24.43 -34.53 -20.54
N ALA A 102 24.11 -35.30 -19.49
CA ALA A 102 23.60 -34.75 -18.24
C ALA A 102 24.59 -34.87 -17.08
N PHE A 103 24.83 -33.77 -16.35
CA PHE A 103 25.66 -33.73 -15.14
C PHE A 103 25.02 -32.90 -14.04
N SER A 104 25.39 -33.14 -12.78
CA SER A 104 24.87 -32.41 -11.63
C SER A 104 25.98 -32.09 -10.64
N LEU A 105 25.95 -30.87 -10.12
CA LEU A 105 26.81 -30.35 -9.07
C LEU A 105 25.96 -30.04 -7.84
N GLU A 106 26.29 -30.61 -6.68
CA GLU A 106 25.60 -30.34 -5.42
C GLU A 106 26.60 -29.85 -4.38
N ARG A 107 26.32 -28.68 -3.78
CA ARG A 107 27.12 -28.12 -2.70
C ARG A 107 26.42 -28.32 -1.36
N LYS A 108 27.15 -28.86 -0.40
CA LYS A 108 26.78 -28.92 1.03
C LYS A 108 27.95 -28.43 1.87
N GLY A 109 27.85 -27.21 2.39
CA GLY A 109 28.94 -26.56 3.11
C GLY A 109 30.17 -26.35 2.24
N LYS A 110 31.27 -27.07 2.54
CA LYS A 110 32.53 -27.01 1.78
C LYS A 110 32.67 -28.11 0.72
N THR A 111 31.81 -29.11 0.73
CA THR A 111 31.89 -30.24 -0.20
C THR A 111 31.04 -29.96 -1.44
N LEU A 112 31.65 -30.13 -2.61
CA LEU A 112 31.01 -30.05 -3.92
C LEU A 112 30.99 -31.45 -4.55
N ALA A 113 29.82 -32.07 -4.64
CA ALA A 113 29.65 -33.38 -5.25
C ALA A 113 29.33 -33.24 -6.74
N LEU A 114 30.14 -33.87 -7.60
CA LEU A 114 29.91 -33.99 -9.04
C LEU A 114 29.36 -35.39 -9.36
N SER A 115 28.22 -35.46 -10.04
CA SER A 115 27.57 -36.72 -10.43
C SER A 115 27.01 -36.65 -11.86
N GLY A 116 26.69 -37.81 -12.43
CA GLY A 116 26.19 -37.95 -13.80
C GLY A 116 27.31 -38.21 -14.80
N ASN A 117 27.19 -37.66 -16.00
CA ASN A 117 28.17 -37.79 -17.09
C ASN A 117 29.21 -36.69 -16.98
N ALA A 118 30.49 -37.04 -17.04
CA ALA A 118 31.56 -36.07 -17.14
C ALA A 118 32.48 -36.39 -18.31
N PRO A 119 33.15 -35.37 -18.88
CA PRO A 119 34.16 -35.59 -19.91
C PRO A 119 35.30 -36.47 -19.40
N VAL A 120 36.20 -36.88 -20.28
CA VAL A 120 37.39 -37.64 -19.91
C VAL A 120 38.22 -36.89 -18.84
N PRO A 121 38.94 -37.58 -17.94
CA PRO A 121 39.59 -36.96 -16.77
C PRO A 121 40.49 -35.75 -17.04
N GLY A 122 41.14 -35.68 -18.21
CA GLY A 122 41.95 -34.53 -18.62
C GLY A 122 41.14 -33.25 -18.87
N GLU A 123 39.89 -33.38 -19.31
CA GLU A 123 38.97 -32.28 -19.60
C GLU A 123 38.15 -31.83 -18.36
N ARG A 124 38.27 -32.56 -17.23
CA ARG A 124 37.66 -32.20 -15.94
C ARG A 124 38.48 -31.16 -15.15
N ALA A 125 39.68 -30.80 -15.61
CA ALA A 125 40.57 -29.85 -14.94
C ALA A 125 39.92 -28.48 -14.62
N PRO A 126 39.08 -27.88 -15.48
CA PRO A 126 38.42 -26.60 -15.19
C PRO A 126 37.45 -26.66 -14.00
N VAL A 127 36.67 -27.74 -13.86
CA VAL A 127 35.73 -27.92 -12.73
C VAL A 127 36.51 -27.97 -11.41
N ARG A 128 37.61 -28.74 -11.41
CA ARG A 128 38.48 -28.89 -10.24
C ARG A 128 39.18 -27.58 -9.88
N ALA A 129 39.67 -26.84 -10.88
CA ALA A 129 40.28 -25.54 -10.68
C ALA A 129 39.28 -24.50 -10.15
N ALA A 130 38.06 -24.49 -10.69
CA ALA A 130 36.98 -23.61 -10.23
C ALA A 130 36.58 -23.91 -8.78
N ALA A 131 36.46 -25.19 -8.41
CA ALA A 131 36.17 -25.60 -7.03
C ALA A 131 37.29 -25.19 -6.07
N ALA A 132 38.56 -25.47 -6.43
CA ALA A 132 39.72 -25.11 -5.62
C ALA A 132 39.87 -23.59 -5.44
N GLY A 133 39.63 -22.81 -6.49
CA GLY A 133 39.66 -21.35 -6.44
C GLY A 133 38.62 -20.72 -5.50
N LYS A 134 37.60 -21.49 -5.11
CA LYS A 134 36.57 -21.12 -4.14
C LYS A 134 36.72 -21.81 -2.78
N GLY A 135 37.80 -22.57 -2.58
CA GLY A 135 38.04 -23.34 -1.36
C GLY A 135 37.04 -24.48 -1.13
N LEU A 136 36.46 -25.02 -2.20
CA LEU A 136 35.53 -26.14 -2.17
C LEU A 136 36.26 -27.47 -2.42
N GLU A 137 35.90 -28.50 -1.65
CA GLU A 137 36.42 -29.86 -1.80
C GLU A 137 35.55 -30.63 -2.81
N LEU A 138 36.14 -31.01 -3.95
CA LEU A 138 35.44 -31.73 -5.01
C LEU A 138 35.37 -33.23 -4.70
N SER A 139 34.16 -33.76 -4.54
CA SER A 139 33.86 -35.19 -4.49
C SER A 139 33.30 -35.64 -5.85
N ASP A 140 34.13 -36.28 -6.67
CA ASP A 140 33.74 -36.72 -8.02
C ASP A 140 33.24 -38.18 -8.02
N SER A 141 31.95 -38.37 -8.30
CA SER A 141 31.31 -39.68 -8.51
C SER A 141 30.72 -39.80 -9.93
N SER A 142 31.25 -39.06 -10.89
CA SER A 142 30.77 -39.03 -12.28
C SER A 142 31.37 -40.13 -13.15
N VAL A 143 30.60 -40.56 -14.15
CA VAL A 143 31.01 -41.57 -15.14
C VAL A 143 31.52 -40.86 -16.40
N SER A 144 32.63 -41.35 -16.96
CA SER A 144 33.20 -40.82 -18.20
C SER A 144 32.29 -41.14 -19.40
N ALA A 145 31.83 -40.11 -20.11
CA ALA A 145 31.01 -40.29 -21.32
C ALA A 145 31.43 -39.32 -22.43
N LEU A 146 31.23 -39.73 -23.68
CA LEU A 146 31.37 -38.86 -24.86
C LEU A 146 30.08 -38.07 -25.07
N GLY A 147 30.17 -36.90 -25.71
CA GLY A 147 29.02 -36.03 -25.97
C GLY A 147 29.00 -34.73 -25.16
N ALA A 148 30.09 -34.40 -24.46
CA ALA A 148 30.21 -33.15 -23.73
C ALA A 148 30.05 -31.92 -24.67
N PRO A 149 29.33 -30.88 -24.24
CA PRO A 149 29.16 -29.68 -25.04
C PRO A 149 30.49 -28.91 -25.17
N LYS A 150 30.71 -28.23 -26.31
CA LYS A 150 31.96 -27.51 -26.60
C LYS A 150 32.31 -26.44 -25.55
N ASN A 151 31.31 -25.87 -24.88
CA ASN A 151 31.44 -24.87 -23.82
C ASN A 151 31.48 -25.46 -22.40
N TYR A 152 31.73 -26.77 -22.24
CA TYR A 152 31.70 -27.46 -20.94
C TYR A 152 32.54 -26.76 -19.86
N ALA A 153 33.75 -26.30 -20.19
CA ALA A 153 34.63 -25.63 -19.21
C ALA A 153 34.03 -24.32 -18.66
N ALA A 154 33.39 -23.53 -19.52
CA ALA A 154 32.71 -22.29 -19.13
C ALA A 154 31.46 -22.60 -18.30
N LEU A 155 30.67 -23.59 -18.73
CA LEU A 155 29.46 -24.03 -18.05
C LEU A 155 29.76 -24.60 -16.66
N ALA A 156 30.79 -25.42 -16.52
CA ALA A 156 31.27 -25.94 -15.24
C ALA A 156 31.65 -24.81 -14.28
N SER A 157 32.47 -23.86 -14.75
CA SER A 157 32.92 -22.73 -13.94
C SER A 157 31.74 -21.84 -13.50
N TYR A 158 30.78 -21.62 -14.41
CA TYR A 158 29.54 -20.91 -14.12
C TYR A 158 28.69 -21.62 -13.06
N CYS A 159 28.51 -22.95 -13.16
CA CYS A 159 27.77 -23.72 -12.16
C CYS A 159 28.45 -23.66 -10.77
N VAL A 160 29.77 -23.73 -10.71
CA VAL A 160 30.52 -23.59 -9.45
C VAL A 160 30.37 -22.19 -8.88
N ALA A 161 30.41 -21.14 -9.71
CA ALA A 161 30.21 -19.76 -9.26
C ALA A 161 28.78 -19.49 -8.76
N LEU A 162 27.76 -20.09 -9.39
CA LEU A 162 26.39 -20.05 -8.90
C LEU A 162 26.26 -20.72 -7.53
N LEU A 163 26.83 -21.91 -7.37
CA LEU A 163 26.86 -22.62 -6.08
C LEU A 163 27.67 -21.88 -5.02
N ASP A 164 28.75 -21.17 -5.42
CA ASP A 164 29.51 -20.28 -4.55
C ASP A 164 28.63 -19.15 -3.98
N ALA A 165 27.84 -18.52 -4.86
CA ALA A 165 26.96 -17.41 -4.50
C ALA A 165 25.76 -17.84 -3.64
N ILE A 166 25.09 -18.94 -3.94
CA ILE A 166 23.93 -19.39 -3.15
C ILE A 166 24.33 -20.10 -1.86
N GLY A 167 25.45 -20.85 -1.84
CA GLY A 167 25.79 -21.71 -0.71
C GLY A 167 25.28 -23.13 -0.92
N ASP A 168 24.30 -23.56 -0.13
CA ASP A 168 23.74 -24.91 -0.24
C ASP A 168 22.72 -25.00 -1.39
N GLY A 169 22.97 -25.90 -2.33
CA GLY A 169 22.13 -26.06 -3.51
C GLY A 169 22.64 -27.10 -4.50
N ARG A 170 21.85 -27.30 -5.56
CA ARG A 170 22.14 -28.21 -6.67
C ARG A 170 21.94 -27.49 -7.99
N VAL A 171 22.91 -27.65 -8.89
CA VAL A 171 22.79 -27.26 -10.29
C VAL A 171 22.84 -28.54 -11.12
N SER A 172 21.83 -28.74 -11.97
CA SER A 172 21.76 -29.85 -12.91
C SER A 172 21.75 -29.29 -14.33
N VAL A 173 22.53 -29.93 -15.21
CA VAL A 173 22.65 -29.55 -16.60
C VAL A 173 22.34 -30.77 -17.46
N SER A 174 21.52 -30.59 -18.49
CA SER A 174 21.26 -31.59 -19.52
C SER A 174 21.48 -30.96 -20.89
N ASP A 175 22.53 -31.38 -21.60
CA ASP A 175 23.07 -30.71 -22.79
C ASP A 175 23.41 -29.24 -22.50
N ALA A 176 22.51 -28.32 -22.87
CA ALA A 176 22.62 -26.88 -22.66
C ALA A 176 21.58 -26.34 -21.64
N ALA A 177 20.69 -27.20 -21.16
CA ALA A 177 19.60 -26.83 -20.29
C ALA A 177 20.01 -26.87 -18.82
N LEU A 178 20.08 -25.71 -18.17
CA LEU A 178 20.46 -25.56 -16.77
C LEU A 178 19.23 -25.45 -15.87
N THR A 179 19.21 -26.24 -14.81
CA THR A 179 18.29 -26.10 -13.69
C THR A 179 19.07 -25.86 -12.40
N VAL A 180 18.64 -24.89 -11.60
CA VAL A 180 19.26 -24.60 -10.30
C VAL A 180 18.20 -24.62 -9.21
N THR A 181 18.52 -25.29 -8.10
CA THR A 181 17.72 -25.29 -6.87
C THR A 181 18.62 -25.04 -5.67
N GLY A 182 18.18 -24.24 -4.71
CA GLY A 182 18.99 -23.98 -3.52
C GLY A 182 18.46 -22.87 -2.65
N SER A 183 19.19 -22.53 -1.59
CA SER A 183 18.85 -21.43 -0.69
C SER A 183 20.05 -20.52 -0.50
N ALA A 184 19.88 -19.24 -0.80
CA ALA A 184 20.91 -18.24 -0.59
C ALA A 184 21.13 -17.97 0.91
N ALA A 185 22.38 -18.08 1.36
CA ALA A 185 22.74 -17.79 2.76
C ALA A 185 22.84 -16.28 3.08
N SER A 186 22.97 -15.43 2.05
CA SER A 186 23.10 -13.98 2.19
C SER A 186 22.43 -13.22 1.05
N PHE A 187 22.09 -11.96 1.29
CA PHE A 187 21.47 -11.11 0.26
C PHE A 187 22.41 -10.88 -0.94
N ASP A 188 23.68 -10.59 -0.67
CA ASP A 188 24.70 -10.44 -1.71
C ASP A 188 24.83 -11.71 -2.57
N GLY A 189 24.80 -12.88 -1.93
CA GLY A 189 24.81 -14.17 -2.62
C GLY A 189 23.59 -14.38 -3.52
N TYR A 190 22.40 -14.01 -3.04
CA TYR A 190 21.16 -14.06 -3.84
C TYR A 190 21.23 -13.10 -5.03
N ASP A 191 21.62 -11.84 -4.81
CA ASP A 191 21.71 -10.80 -5.83
C ASP A 191 22.72 -11.19 -6.92
N ARG A 192 23.88 -11.74 -6.53
CA ARG A 192 24.88 -12.29 -7.47
C ARG A 192 24.36 -13.47 -8.27
N ALA A 193 23.67 -14.42 -7.63
CA ALA A 193 23.11 -15.58 -8.33
C ALA A 193 22.01 -15.17 -9.31
N ALA A 194 21.13 -14.24 -8.92
CA ALA A 194 20.09 -13.70 -9.79
C ALA A 194 20.67 -12.94 -11.00
N ALA A 195 21.71 -12.13 -10.79
CA ALA A 195 22.41 -11.44 -11.88
C ALA A 195 23.05 -12.43 -12.86
N ALA A 196 23.73 -13.45 -12.34
CA ALA A 196 24.34 -14.50 -13.16
C ALA A 196 23.31 -15.25 -14.03
N LEU A 197 22.12 -15.53 -13.49
CA LEU A 197 21.05 -16.21 -14.21
C LEU A 197 20.38 -15.36 -15.31
N ARG A 198 20.47 -14.02 -15.23
CA ARG A 198 19.96 -13.12 -16.28
C ARG A 198 20.88 -13.10 -17.50
N GLU A 199 22.18 -13.30 -17.30
CA GLU A 199 23.21 -13.28 -18.35
C GLU A 199 23.98 -14.62 -18.36
N PRO A 200 23.34 -15.73 -18.78
CA PRO A 200 24.02 -17.01 -18.85
C PRO A 200 25.11 -17.01 -19.95
N PRO A 201 26.15 -17.86 -19.82
CA PRO A 201 27.19 -18.00 -20.84
C PRO A 201 26.62 -18.42 -22.21
N GLU A 202 27.33 -18.10 -23.29
CA GLU A 202 26.91 -18.49 -24.65
C GLU A 202 26.63 -20.00 -24.75
N GLY A 203 25.47 -20.34 -25.33
CA GLY A 203 25.03 -21.72 -25.51
C GLY A 203 24.40 -22.37 -24.27
N VAL A 204 24.03 -21.61 -23.23
CA VAL A 204 23.34 -22.11 -22.03
C VAL A 204 21.92 -21.54 -21.97
N SER A 205 20.93 -22.40 -21.73
CA SER A 205 19.53 -22.00 -21.53
C SER A 205 19.09 -22.38 -20.11
N VAL A 206 18.71 -21.38 -19.30
CA VAL A 206 18.16 -21.61 -17.96
C VAL A 206 16.72 -22.10 -18.09
N LYS A 207 16.47 -23.39 -17.83
CA LYS A 207 15.11 -23.96 -17.85
C LYS A 207 14.32 -23.67 -16.58
N ALA A 208 14.99 -23.75 -15.42
CA ALA A 208 14.36 -23.50 -14.13
C ALA A 208 15.39 -22.97 -13.14
N ALA A 209 15.00 -21.98 -12.34
CA ALA A 209 15.83 -21.45 -11.27
C ALA A 209 14.99 -21.20 -10.02
N GLU A 210 15.10 -22.11 -9.04
CA GLU A 210 14.39 -22.06 -7.77
C GLU A 210 15.39 -21.79 -6.65
N ILE A 211 15.79 -20.52 -6.52
CA ILE A 211 16.68 -20.06 -5.46
C ILE A 211 15.83 -19.39 -4.39
N ALA A 212 15.79 -19.99 -3.19
CA ALA A 212 15.14 -19.40 -2.04
C ALA A 212 15.99 -18.23 -1.50
N PRO A 213 15.40 -17.05 -1.27
CA PRO A 213 16.12 -15.92 -0.69
C PRO A 213 16.40 -16.11 0.81
N PRO A 214 17.36 -15.36 1.39
CA PRO A 214 17.67 -15.41 2.81
C PRO A 214 16.45 -15.05 3.66
N ARG A 215 16.19 -15.80 4.74
CA ARG A 215 15.03 -15.59 5.61
C ARG A 215 15.28 -14.46 6.61
N VAL A 216 14.31 -13.56 6.77
CA VAL A 216 14.29 -12.51 7.79
C VAL A 216 13.11 -12.68 8.74
N SER A 217 13.28 -12.26 10.00
CA SER A 217 12.22 -12.15 10.99
C SER A 217 12.54 -10.98 11.93
N PRO A 218 11.62 -10.01 12.13
CA PRO A 218 10.29 -9.93 11.53
C PRO A 218 10.32 -9.61 10.03
N PHE A 219 9.39 -10.17 9.26
CA PHE A 219 9.22 -9.84 7.85
C PHE A 219 8.40 -8.55 7.71
N VAL A 220 9.08 -7.43 7.44
CA VAL A 220 8.46 -6.10 7.37
C VAL A 220 8.37 -5.60 5.94
N TRP A 221 7.19 -5.12 5.57
CA TRP A 221 6.92 -4.40 4.33
C TRP A 221 6.09 -3.16 4.64
N SER A 222 6.31 -2.07 3.91
CA SER A 222 5.47 -0.88 4.03
C SER A 222 5.36 -0.10 2.74
N ALA A 223 4.20 0.53 2.55
CA ALA A 223 3.93 1.48 1.48
C ALA A 223 3.56 2.83 2.09
N ALA A 224 4.23 3.91 1.70
CA ALA A 224 3.93 5.27 2.11
C ALA A 224 3.40 6.07 0.92
N LYS A 225 2.32 6.83 1.13
CA LYS A 225 1.70 7.72 0.14
C LYS A 225 1.75 9.16 0.62
N SER A 226 2.27 10.04 -0.22
CA SER A 226 2.31 11.49 0.00
C SER A 226 1.83 12.20 -1.27
N GLY A 227 0.56 12.58 -1.31
CA GLY A 227 -0.08 13.08 -2.52
C GLY A 227 -0.16 11.98 -3.58
N GLU A 228 0.43 12.22 -4.75
CA GLU A 228 0.51 11.24 -5.84
C GLU A 228 1.76 10.37 -5.80
N ALA A 229 2.70 10.60 -4.86
CA ALA A 229 3.89 9.75 -4.75
C ALA A 229 3.62 8.56 -3.82
N VAL A 230 4.01 7.36 -4.27
CA VAL A 230 3.94 6.11 -3.47
C VAL A 230 5.34 5.51 -3.37
N SER A 231 5.79 5.20 -2.15
CA SER A 231 7.11 4.61 -1.91
C SER A 231 6.98 3.29 -1.18
N LEU A 232 7.60 2.24 -1.72
CA LEU A 232 7.60 0.89 -1.15
C LEU A 232 8.93 0.61 -0.44
N PHE A 233 8.88 0.02 0.76
CA PHE A 233 10.04 -0.30 1.59
C PHE A 233 9.93 -1.69 2.22
N GLY A 234 11.08 -2.23 2.64
CA GLY A 234 11.16 -3.49 3.36
C GLY A 234 11.40 -4.66 2.42
N TYR A 235 10.64 -5.75 2.60
CA TYR A 235 10.93 -7.01 1.93
C TYR A 235 9.76 -7.52 1.08
N ALA A 236 10.10 -8.20 -0.02
CA ALA A 236 9.19 -8.94 -0.88
C ALA A 236 9.58 -10.42 -0.94
N PRO A 237 8.63 -11.38 -0.95
CA PRO A 237 8.94 -12.82 -0.93
C PRO A 237 9.64 -13.33 -2.20
N SER A 238 9.42 -12.66 -3.33
CA SER A 238 9.96 -13.01 -4.65
C SER A 238 9.99 -11.79 -5.56
N GLU A 239 10.80 -11.86 -6.63
CA GLU A 239 10.85 -10.80 -7.65
C GLU A 239 9.49 -10.58 -8.32
N LYS A 240 8.77 -11.67 -8.64
CA LYS A 240 7.42 -11.60 -9.21
C LYS A 240 6.44 -10.85 -8.30
N THR A 241 6.49 -11.11 -6.99
CA THR A 241 5.64 -10.39 -6.02
C THR A 241 6.03 -8.92 -5.94
N ARG A 242 7.34 -8.63 -5.90
CA ARG A 242 7.86 -7.27 -5.92
C ARG A 242 7.36 -6.49 -7.14
N GLU A 243 7.56 -7.03 -8.35
CA GLU A 243 7.09 -6.43 -9.61
C GLU A 243 5.58 -6.17 -9.61
N THR A 244 4.79 -7.12 -9.09
CA THR A 244 3.34 -6.97 -8.98
C THR A 244 2.96 -5.80 -8.06
N LEU A 245 3.59 -5.70 -6.89
CA LEU A 245 3.32 -4.61 -5.93
C LEU A 245 3.79 -3.26 -6.45
N VAL A 246 4.89 -3.20 -7.18
CA VAL A 246 5.37 -1.98 -7.85
C VAL A 246 4.39 -1.53 -8.91
N ALA A 247 3.87 -2.46 -9.73
CA ALA A 247 2.86 -2.16 -10.74
C ALA A 247 1.55 -1.68 -10.12
N GLU A 248 1.10 -2.30 -9.02
CA GLU A 248 -0.07 -1.82 -8.27
C GLU A 248 0.18 -0.42 -7.71
N ALA A 249 1.33 -0.17 -7.06
CA ALA A 249 1.70 1.14 -6.55
C ALA A 249 1.76 2.21 -7.65
N ALA A 250 2.23 1.86 -8.85
CA ALA A 250 2.25 2.75 -10.02
C ALA A 250 0.84 3.09 -10.53
N GLY A 251 -0.15 2.23 -10.28
CA GLY A 251 -1.56 2.53 -10.54
C GLY A 251 -2.16 3.56 -9.59
N LEU A 252 -1.55 3.77 -8.41
CA LEU A 252 -1.96 4.79 -7.43
C LEU A 252 -1.28 6.14 -7.67
N GLY A 253 -0.15 6.18 -8.39
CA GLY A 253 0.61 7.38 -8.68
C GLY A 253 2.09 7.12 -8.99
N ALA A 254 2.96 8.11 -8.77
CA ALA A 254 4.39 8.00 -9.01
C ALA A 254 5.05 7.03 -8.00
N ALA A 255 5.32 5.80 -8.45
CA ALA A 255 5.89 4.75 -7.61
C ALA A 255 7.42 4.82 -7.53
N SER A 256 7.95 4.72 -6.31
CA SER A 256 9.36 4.47 -6.01
C SER A 256 9.47 3.17 -5.21
N ASP A 257 10.43 2.33 -5.56
CA ASP A 257 10.61 1.03 -4.91
C ASP A 257 11.99 0.87 -4.31
N GLN A 258 12.01 0.59 -3.01
CA GLN A 258 13.21 0.32 -2.20
C GLN A 258 13.09 -1.05 -1.51
N THR A 259 12.17 -1.90 -1.97
CA THR A 259 12.02 -3.26 -1.44
C THR A 259 13.14 -4.17 -1.91
N ARG A 260 13.47 -5.16 -1.08
CA ARG A 260 14.44 -6.22 -1.39
C ARG A 260 13.80 -7.59 -1.30
N VAL A 261 14.28 -8.55 -2.09
CA VAL A 261 13.76 -9.92 -2.02
C VAL A 261 14.32 -10.63 -0.78
N ALA A 262 13.43 -11.18 0.06
CA ALA A 262 13.78 -11.94 1.25
C ALA A 262 12.77 -13.07 1.51
N GLY A 263 13.20 -14.12 2.20
CA GLY A 263 12.34 -15.18 2.69
C GLY A 263 11.78 -14.87 4.07
N GLY A 264 10.83 -15.66 4.55
CA GLY A 264 10.22 -15.50 5.87
C GLY A 264 8.87 -14.80 5.88
N ALA A 265 8.35 -14.42 4.71
CA ALA A 265 7.01 -13.88 4.59
C ALA A 265 5.94 -14.91 4.99
N PRO A 266 4.84 -14.48 5.65
CA PRO A 266 3.68 -15.33 5.86
C PRO A 266 3.03 -15.77 4.53
N GLY A 267 2.29 -16.88 4.56
CA GLY A 267 1.45 -17.29 3.45
C GLY A 267 0.41 -16.22 3.12
N ASP A 268 0.10 -16.03 1.84
CA ASP A 268 -0.79 -14.98 1.29
C ASP A 268 -0.30 -13.54 1.42
N PHE A 269 1.01 -13.32 1.66
CA PHE A 269 1.60 -11.97 1.73
C PHE A 269 1.22 -11.07 0.54
N ALA A 270 1.25 -11.60 -0.68
CA ALA A 270 0.90 -10.83 -1.86
C ALA A 270 -0.54 -10.29 -1.79
N VAL A 271 -1.49 -11.10 -1.31
CA VAL A 271 -2.89 -10.70 -1.15
C VAL A 271 -3.03 -9.62 -0.08
N ALA A 272 -2.35 -9.79 1.06
CA ALA A 272 -2.37 -8.81 2.16
C ALA A 272 -1.72 -7.47 1.74
N ALA A 273 -0.61 -7.50 1.01
CA ALA A 273 0.08 -6.32 0.49
C ALA A 273 -0.78 -5.58 -0.56
N SER A 274 -1.42 -6.29 -1.49
CA SER A 274 -2.38 -5.68 -2.42
C SER A 274 -3.59 -5.08 -1.69
N ALA A 275 -4.11 -5.73 -0.65
CA ALA A 275 -5.19 -5.18 0.18
C ALA A 275 -4.76 -3.90 0.90
N ALA A 276 -3.53 -3.87 1.43
CA ALA A 276 -2.94 -2.70 2.06
C ALA A 276 -2.76 -1.53 1.07
N LEU A 277 -2.31 -1.80 -0.17
CA LEU A 277 -2.24 -0.78 -1.23
C LEU A 277 -3.61 -0.22 -1.60
N ARG A 278 -4.64 -1.07 -1.75
CA ARG A 278 -6.01 -0.60 -2.02
C ARG A 278 -6.57 0.26 -0.89
N ALA A 279 -6.30 -0.09 0.36
CA ALA A 279 -6.67 0.74 1.50
C ALA A 279 -5.92 2.09 1.49
N LEU A 280 -4.62 2.08 1.14
CA LEU A 280 -3.82 3.29 0.98
C LEU A 280 -4.33 4.19 -0.15
N ASP A 281 -4.97 3.62 -1.19
CA ASP A 281 -5.63 4.43 -2.21
C ASP A 281 -6.84 5.20 -1.67
N GLN A 282 -7.52 4.72 -0.63
CA GLN A 282 -8.61 5.47 0.01
C GLN A 282 -8.12 6.67 0.82
N LEU A 283 -6.79 6.79 1.01
CA LEU A 283 -6.16 7.88 1.75
C LEU A 283 -5.58 8.95 0.80
N ALA A 284 -5.65 10.20 1.24
CA ALA A 284 -4.97 11.33 0.61
C ALA A 284 -3.46 11.31 0.90
N SER A 285 -3.10 10.89 2.11
CA SER A 285 -1.72 10.61 2.53
C SER A 285 -1.73 9.58 3.66
N GLY A 286 -0.68 8.80 3.79
CA GLY A 286 -0.62 7.78 4.84
C GLY A 286 0.46 6.74 4.63
N LYS A 287 0.46 5.74 5.51
CA LYS A 287 1.35 4.60 5.47
C LYS A 287 0.58 3.33 5.79
N ALA A 288 0.75 2.32 4.96
CA ALA A 288 0.33 0.96 5.26
C ALA A 288 1.58 0.12 5.56
N SER A 289 1.52 -0.70 6.61
CA SER A 289 2.62 -1.60 6.97
C SER A 289 2.14 -3.00 7.29
N ILE A 290 2.99 -3.95 6.94
CA ILE A 290 2.83 -5.37 7.23
C ILE A 290 4.05 -5.79 8.03
N SER A 291 3.84 -6.32 9.23
CA SER A 291 4.88 -6.93 10.06
C SER A 291 4.46 -8.35 10.40
N ASP A 292 5.15 -9.32 9.80
CA ASP A 292 4.72 -10.71 9.78
C ASP A 292 3.24 -10.80 9.36
N GLY A 293 2.37 -11.37 10.18
CA GLY A 293 0.93 -11.52 9.91
C GLY A 293 0.05 -10.34 10.34
N VAL A 294 0.61 -9.17 10.69
CA VAL A 294 -0.16 -8.01 11.17
C VAL A 294 -0.13 -6.89 10.13
N VAL A 295 -1.30 -6.41 9.71
CA VAL A 295 -1.45 -5.28 8.79
C VAL A 295 -1.96 -4.06 9.55
N SER A 296 -1.24 -2.95 9.51
CA SER A 296 -1.65 -1.67 10.09
C SER A 296 -1.68 -0.57 9.03
N ILE A 297 -2.50 0.45 9.28
CA ILE A 297 -2.62 1.61 8.38
C ILE A 297 -2.83 2.90 9.18
N GLU A 298 -2.13 3.94 8.77
CA GLU A 298 -2.24 5.28 9.35
C GLU A 298 -2.30 6.34 8.25
N GLY A 299 -2.94 7.48 8.51
CA GLY A 299 -2.96 8.61 7.58
C GLY A 299 -4.23 9.43 7.61
N ALA A 300 -4.53 10.11 6.50
CA ALA A 300 -5.72 10.93 6.31
C ALA A 300 -6.54 10.42 5.11
N GLY A 301 -7.84 10.18 5.33
CA GLY A 301 -8.77 9.75 4.30
C GLY A 301 -8.88 10.74 3.14
N LYS A 302 -9.22 10.24 1.95
CA LYS A 302 -9.72 11.07 0.85
C LYS A 302 -11.07 11.70 1.24
N THR A 303 -11.55 12.65 0.44
CA THR A 303 -12.84 13.31 0.65
C THR A 303 -13.95 12.30 0.94
N ASN A 304 -14.71 12.54 2.02
CA ASN A 304 -15.79 11.67 2.50
C ASN A 304 -15.38 10.25 2.95
N ILE A 305 -14.08 9.96 3.11
CA ILE A 305 -13.59 8.68 3.64
C ILE A 305 -13.23 8.83 5.12
N ALA A 306 -13.85 8.01 5.97
CA ALA A 306 -13.57 7.94 7.39
C ALA A 306 -12.94 6.59 7.78
N ALA A 307 -12.31 6.54 8.97
CA ALA A 307 -11.64 5.33 9.47
C ALA A 307 -12.50 4.05 9.40
N PRO A 308 -13.79 4.04 9.80
CA PRO A 308 -14.58 2.81 9.77
C PRO A 308 -14.77 2.23 8.36
N ALA A 309 -14.79 3.07 7.32
CA ALA A 309 -14.90 2.62 5.94
C ALA A 309 -13.61 1.94 5.47
N VAL A 310 -12.45 2.53 5.78
CA VAL A 310 -11.13 1.95 5.48
C VAL A 310 -10.94 0.64 6.23
N GLU A 311 -11.31 0.62 7.50
CA GLU A 311 -11.23 -0.55 8.38
C GLU A 311 -12.11 -1.71 7.88
N ALA A 312 -13.35 -1.44 7.50
CA ALA A 312 -14.26 -2.44 6.94
C ALA A 312 -13.75 -2.98 5.60
N SER A 313 -13.26 -2.11 4.72
CA SER A 313 -12.67 -2.48 3.44
C SER A 313 -11.45 -3.38 3.63
N LEU A 314 -10.55 -3.01 4.53
CA LEU A 314 -9.33 -3.77 4.81
C LEU A 314 -9.65 -5.13 5.46
N ARG A 315 -10.57 -5.19 6.45
CA ARG A 315 -11.02 -6.46 7.04
C ARG A 315 -11.61 -7.44 6.03
N SER A 316 -12.39 -6.93 5.07
CA SER A 316 -13.01 -7.76 4.03
C SER A 316 -11.97 -8.32 3.04
N ALA A 317 -10.92 -7.55 2.75
CA ALA A 317 -9.89 -7.91 1.79
C ALA A 317 -8.75 -8.75 2.39
N LEU A 318 -8.56 -8.75 3.72
CA LEU A 318 -7.47 -9.46 4.37
C LEU A 318 -7.68 -10.99 4.38
N PRO A 319 -6.66 -11.78 4.01
CA PRO A 319 -6.71 -13.24 4.14
C PRO A 319 -6.71 -13.68 5.61
N LYS A 320 -7.27 -14.87 5.91
CA LYS A 320 -7.45 -15.39 7.28
C LYS A 320 -6.14 -15.57 8.07
N SER A 321 -5.00 -15.71 7.37
CA SER A 321 -3.66 -15.81 7.96
C SER A 321 -3.15 -14.46 8.50
N PHE A 322 -3.76 -13.36 8.10
CA PHE A 322 -3.43 -12.01 8.55
C PHE A 322 -4.51 -11.47 9.49
N ARG A 323 -4.06 -10.60 10.38
CA ARG A 323 -4.91 -9.89 11.34
C ARG A 323 -4.70 -8.40 11.20
N LEU A 324 -5.79 -7.67 11.34
CA LEU A 324 -5.77 -6.22 11.33
C LEU A 324 -5.18 -5.71 12.64
N GLY A 325 -4.12 -4.93 12.54
CA GLY A 325 -3.50 -4.20 13.64
C GLY A 325 -4.15 -2.83 13.84
N GLU A 326 -3.34 -1.84 14.18
CA GLU A 326 -3.82 -0.47 14.39
C GLU A 326 -4.30 0.19 13.09
N VAL A 327 -5.45 0.85 13.17
CA VAL A 327 -6.04 1.67 12.10
C VAL A 327 -6.21 3.09 12.64
N SER A 328 -5.26 3.96 12.31
CA SER A 328 -5.25 5.37 12.74
C SER A 328 -5.44 6.28 11.54
N VAL A 329 -6.68 6.37 11.06
CA VAL A 329 -7.05 7.18 9.88
C VAL A 329 -7.86 8.39 10.32
N ALA A 330 -7.33 9.60 10.09
CA ALA A 330 -8.11 10.82 10.22
C ALA A 330 -9.18 10.86 9.11
N ALA A 331 -10.41 11.25 9.46
CA ALA A 331 -11.47 11.42 8.47
C ALA A 331 -11.06 12.46 7.43
N GLY A 332 -11.24 12.14 6.16
CA GLY A 332 -11.03 13.10 5.09
C GLY A 332 -12.05 14.22 5.13
N ALA A 333 -11.69 15.35 4.54
CA ALA A 333 -12.57 16.50 4.39
C ALA A 333 -13.94 16.10 3.80
N ILE A 334 -15.03 16.58 4.38
CA ILE A 334 -16.38 16.37 3.86
C ILE A 334 -16.66 17.39 2.75
N SER A 335 -17.16 16.92 1.61
CA SER A 335 -17.64 17.79 0.53
C SER A 335 -18.82 17.13 -0.21
N PRO A 336 -19.96 17.83 -0.40
CA PRO A 336 -20.20 19.22 0.01
C PRO A 336 -20.33 19.38 1.53
N PHE A 337 -19.75 20.44 2.08
CA PHE A 337 -19.85 20.79 3.49
C PHE A 337 -21.14 21.56 3.74
N VAL A 338 -22.11 20.92 4.41
CA VAL A 338 -23.47 21.45 4.54
C VAL A 338 -23.80 21.95 5.95
N PHE A 339 -24.56 23.04 6.02
CA PHE A 339 -25.18 23.57 7.22
C PHE A 339 -26.61 24.00 6.89
N THR A 340 -27.58 23.56 7.69
CA THR A 340 -28.97 23.96 7.55
C THR A 340 -29.49 24.51 8.87
N ALA A 341 -30.05 25.71 8.83
CA ALA A 341 -30.82 26.28 9.92
C ALA A 341 -32.27 26.49 9.47
N ARG A 342 -33.23 25.92 10.19
CA ARG A 342 -34.65 26.01 9.87
C ARG A 342 -35.41 26.64 11.03
N LYS A 343 -36.08 27.75 10.76
CA LYS A 343 -36.97 28.43 11.70
C LYS A 343 -38.42 28.10 11.36
N GLN A 344 -39.12 27.51 12.32
CA GLN A 344 -40.57 27.30 12.28
C GLN A 344 -41.17 27.82 13.59
N GLU A 345 -42.04 28.83 13.48
CA GLU A 345 -42.60 29.53 14.65
C GLU A 345 -41.47 30.09 15.55
N ASP A 346 -41.45 29.72 16.83
CA ASP A 346 -40.40 30.07 17.80
C ASP A 346 -39.38 28.94 18.02
N LYS A 347 -39.30 27.93 17.13
CA LYS A 347 -38.31 26.85 17.19
C LYS A 347 -37.29 26.95 16.06
N LEU A 348 -36.03 26.78 16.42
CA LEU A 348 -34.92 26.66 15.48
C LEU A 348 -34.34 25.24 15.54
N SER A 349 -34.17 24.60 14.39
CA SER A 349 -33.36 23.39 14.26
C SER A 349 -32.12 23.64 13.41
N LEU A 350 -30.99 23.10 13.87
CA LEU A 350 -29.69 23.14 13.20
C LEU A 350 -29.31 21.72 12.78
N ALA A 351 -28.83 21.55 11.54
CA ALA A 351 -28.37 20.27 11.02
C ALA A 351 -27.15 20.44 10.12
N GLY A 352 -26.33 19.40 10.00
CA GLY A 352 -25.14 19.38 9.15
C GLY A 352 -23.85 19.43 9.96
N TYR A 353 -22.88 20.21 9.50
CA TYR A 353 -21.52 20.17 10.00
C TYR A 353 -21.02 21.51 10.54
N ALA A 354 -20.15 21.44 11.54
CA ALA A 354 -19.36 22.53 12.06
C ALA A 354 -17.86 22.21 11.89
N PRO A 355 -17.01 23.20 11.52
CA PRO A 355 -15.57 22.96 11.26
C PRO A 355 -14.81 22.42 12.48
N ASP A 356 -15.15 22.93 13.66
CA ASP A 356 -14.52 22.58 14.92
C ASP A 356 -15.48 22.83 16.10
N ALA A 357 -15.07 22.39 17.30
CA ALA A 357 -15.87 22.54 18.51
C ALA A 357 -16.12 24.00 18.91
N ALA A 358 -15.18 24.91 18.63
CA ALA A 358 -15.32 26.33 18.96
C ALA A 358 -16.28 27.04 18.00
N ALA A 359 -16.26 26.69 16.71
CA ALA A 359 -17.20 27.17 15.71
C ALA A 359 -18.62 26.67 16.01
N ARG A 360 -18.77 25.37 16.34
CA ARG A 360 -20.06 24.80 16.78
C ARG A 360 -20.61 25.55 17.99
N ALA A 361 -19.79 25.76 19.02
CA ALA A 361 -20.19 26.50 20.22
C ALA A 361 -20.62 27.94 19.91
N ARG A 362 -19.89 28.65 19.04
CA ARG A 362 -20.26 30.01 18.61
C ARG A 362 -21.60 30.05 17.88
N ILE A 363 -21.82 29.13 16.93
CA ILE A 363 -23.06 29.03 16.16
C ILE A 363 -24.25 28.71 17.09
N VAL A 364 -24.10 27.75 17.99
CA VAL A 364 -25.15 27.35 18.93
C VAL A 364 -25.46 28.47 19.93
N GLN A 365 -24.46 29.12 20.52
CA GLN A 365 -24.69 30.25 21.45
C GLN A 365 -25.38 31.43 20.76
N GLN A 366 -25.01 31.74 19.51
CA GLN A 366 -25.70 32.75 18.71
C GLN A 366 -27.17 32.35 18.49
N ALA A 367 -27.42 31.10 18.09
CA ALA A 367 -28.75 30.58 17.86
C ALA A 367 -29.61 30.60 19.13
N GLU A 368 -29.05 30.20 20.28
CA GLU A 368 -29.76 30.21 21.56
C GLU A 368 -30.11 31.63 22.00
N ARG A 369 -29.20 32.58 21.80
CA ARG A 369 -29.44 33.99 22.12
C ARG A 369 -30.53 34.60 21.24
N ASP A 370 -30.54 34.28 19.94
CA ASP A 370 -31.43 34.92 18.97
C ASP A 370 -32.80 34.23 18.89
N PHE A 371 -32.90 32.93 19.22
CA PHE A 371 -34.12 32.12 19.05
C PHE A 371 -34.62 31.42 20.33
N GLY A 372 -33.83 31.36 21.40
CA GLY A 372 -34.18 30.62 22.63
C GLY A 372 -33.77 29.15 22.56
N ALA A 373 -34.70 28.22 22.78
CA ALA A 373 -34.36 26.79 22.73
C ALA A 373 -34.09 26.34 21.28
N VAL A 374 -32.93 25.68 21.06
CA VAL A 374 -32.47 25.22 19.75
C VAL A 374 -32.35 23.70 19.73
N ASP A 375 -32.82 23.06 18.67
CA ASP A 375 -32.55 21.67 18.38
C ASP A 375 -31.22 21.55 17.61
N ASP A 376 -30.15 21.16 18.31
CA ASP A 376 -28.78 21.11 17.80
C ASP A 376 -28.41 19.72 17.25
N GLY A 377 -28.48 19.58 15.94
CA GLY A 377 -28.03 18.41 15.18
C GLY A 377 -26.69 18.61 14.46
N LEU A 378 -25.82 19.52 14.91
CA LEU A 378 -24.52 19.77 14.28
C LEU A 378 -23.47 18.74 14.71
N ALA A 379 -22.84 18.10 13.72
CA ALA A 379 -21.66 17.26 13.89
C ALA A 379 -20.37 18.03 13.59
N ILE A 380 -19.24 17.64 14.20
CA ILE A 380 -17.93 18.23 13.88
C ILE A 380 -17.30 17.45 12.73
N ALA A 381 -16.88 18.16 11.69
CA ALA A 381 -16.17 17.57 10.56
C ALA A 381 -15.21 18.58 9.91
N ASP A 382 -14.17 18.04 9.26
CA ASP A 382 -13.25 18.83 8.44
C ASP A 382 -13.80 19.02 7.02
N GLY A 383 -13.23 19.94 6.25
CA GLY A 383 -13.63 20.24 4.86
C GLY A 383 -14.43 21.53 4.69
N ALA A 384 -14.66 22.28 5.77
CA ALA A 384 -15.36 23.55 5.71
C ALA A 384 -14.56 24.59 4.89
N PRO A 385 -15.19 25.27 3.92
CA PRO A 385 -14.55 26.39 3.24
C PRO A 385 -14.18 27.53 4.21
N LYS A 386 -13.14 28.28 3.89
CA LYS A 386 -12.74 29.47 4.66
C LYS A 386 -13.92 30.46 4.74
N GLY A 387 -14.30 30.88 5.94
CA GLY A 387 -15.42 31.79 6.17
C GLY A 387 -16.76 31.09 6.49
N PHE A 388 -16.80 29.76 6.54
CA PHE A 388 -18.06 29.02 6.67
C PHE A 388 -18.81 29.33 7.98
N ALA A 389 -18.10 29.45 9.10
CA ALA A 389 -18.72 29.77 10.38
C ALA A 389 -19.29 31.20 10.42
N GLU A 390 -18.60 32.13 9.75
CA GLU A 390 -19.04 33.52 9.57
C GLU A 390 -20.27 33.60 8.68
N ALA A 391 -20.30 32.86 7.56
CA ALA A 391 -21.46 32.75 6.68
C ALA A 391 -22.67 32.14 7.40
N ALA A 392 -22.48 31.06 8.17
CA ALA A 392 -23.53 30.46 9.00
C ALA A 392 -24.07 31.46 10.04
N SER A 393 -23.19 32.22 10.69
CA SER A 393 -23.56 33.24 11.67
C SER A 393 -24.33 34.42 11.04
N ALA A 394 -23.95 34.84 9.83
CA ALA A 394 -24.68 35.85 9.06
C ALA A 394 -26.07 35.35 8.66
N ALA A 395 -26.17 34.10 8.23
CA ALA A 395 -27.44 33.47 7.89
C ALA A 395 -28.39 33.35 9.09
N LEU A 396 -27.88 33.00 10.28
CA LEU A 396 -28.67 32.95 11.53
C LEU A 396 -29.20 34.33 11.92
N ARG A 397 -28.37 35.38 11.84
CA ARG A 397 -28.79 36.76 12.11
C ARG A 397 -29.89 37.20 11.14
N ALA A 398 -29.76 36.89 9.86
CA ALA A 398 -30.81 37.15 8.87
C ALA A 398 -32.10 36.37 9.16
N LEU A 399 -31.98 35.10 9.54
CA LEU A 399 -33.12 34.22 9.83
C LEU A 399 -33.92 34.69 11.05
N SER A 400 -33.28 35.35 12.03
CA SER A 400 -33.95 35.89 13.22
C SER A 400 -35.01 36.96 12.89
N ARG A 401 -34.87 37.63 11.74
CA ARG A 401 -35.77 38.69 11.26
C ARG A 401 -36.89 38.17 10.34
N LEU A 402 -36.96 36.87 10.11
CA LEU A 402 -38.03 36.23 9.36
C LEU A 402 -39.07 35.62 10.29
N ASP A 403 -40.30 35.47 9.82
CA ASP A 403 -41.34 34.75 10.53
C ASP A 403 -41.09 33.24 10.48
N VAL A 404 -40.95 32.73 9.26
CA VAL A 404 -40.52 31.36 8.94
C VAL A 404 -39.44 31.41 7.87
N GLY A 405 -38.49 30.48 7.93
CA GLY A 405 -37.43 30.45 6.93
C GLY A 405 -36.45 29.30 7.07
N VAL A 406 -35.64 29.13 6.04
CA VAL A 406 -34.56 28.15 5.95
C VAL A 406 -33.33 28.85 5.39
N ALA A 407 -32.20 28.67 6.07
CA ALA A 407 -30.88 28.94 5.55
C ALA A 407 -30.17 27.61 5.32
N ALA A 408 -29.83 27.31 4.07
CA ALA A 408 -29.05 26.12 3.70
C ALA A 408 -27.75 26.57 3.03
N LEU A 409 -26.63 26.32 3.68
CA LEU A 409 -25.29 26.60 3.20
C LEU A 409 -24.67 25.29 2.71
N SER A 410 -24.24 25.24 1.46
CA SER A 410 -23.51 24.12 0.86
C SER A 410 -22.20 24.64 0.28
N ASP A 411 -21.09 24.26 0.89
CA ASP A 411 -19.77 24.82 0.62
C ASP A 411 -19.78 26.38 0.68
N ARG A 412 -19.79 27.05 -0.48
CA ARG A 412 -19.82 28.52 -0.60
C ARG A 412 -21.14 29.07 -1.11
N SER A 413 -22.15 28.24 -1.33
CA SER A 413 -23.46 28.68 -1.84
C SER A 413 -24.49 28.69 -0.71
N LEU A 414 -25.02 29.88 -0.40
CA LEU A 414 -26.11 30.06 0.56
C LEU A 414 -27.45 30.13 -0.19
N ALA A 415 -28.30 29.14 0.03
CA ALA A 415 -29.72 29.22 -0.29
C ALA A 415 -30.48 29.74 0.93
N PHE A 416 -31.17 30.87 0.79
CA PHE A 416 -31.86 31.52 1.90
C PHE A 416 -33.30 31.82 1.51
N GLU A 417 -34.25 31.14 2.11
CA GLU A 417 -35.67 31.24 1.75
C GLU A 417 -36.53 31.52 2.98
N GLY A 418 -37.58 32.34 2.84
CA GLY A 418 -38.53 32.56 3.92
C GLY A 418 -39.39 33.82 3.77
N ALA A 419 -40.16 34.10 4.82
CA ALA A 419 -41.12 35.20 4.84
C ALA A 419 -40.68 36.28 5.84
N ALA A 420 -40.40 37.48 5.34
CA ALA A 420 -40.05 38.63 6.18
C ALA A 420 -41.31 39.26 6.78
N TYR A 421 -41.19 39.78 8.00
CA TYR A 421 -42.29 40.43 8.70
C TYR A 421 -42.84 41.68 7.99
N ASN A 422 -42.01 42.39 7.22
CA ASN A 422 -42.39 43.61 6.53
C ASN A 422 -41.42 43.89 5.36
N ALA A 423 -41.78 44.84 4.47
CA ALA A 423 -41.00 45.17 3.28
C ALA A 423 -39.62 45.76 3.60
N LYS A 424 -39.50 46.55 4.67
CA LYS A 424 -38.22 47.07 5.16
C LYS A 424 -37.29 45.93 5.57
N ALA A 425 -37.79 44.99 6.37
CA ALA A 425 -37.03 43.81 6.80
C ALA A 425 -36.55 42.99 5.60
N GLN A 426 -37.43 42.74 4.62
CA GLN A 426 -37.07 42.03 3.39
C GLN A 426 -35.89 42.68 2.66
N PHE A 427 -35.94 44.01 2.49
CA PHE A 427 -34.87 44.77 1.83
C PHE A 427 -33.57 44.76 2.64
N ASP A 428 -33.66 45.07 3.94
CA ASP A 428 -32.50 45.17 4.83
C ASP A 428 -31.78 43.81 4.97
N ILE A 429 -32.54 42.71 5.08
CA ILE A 429 -31.99 41.35 5.16
C ILE A 429 -31.21 41.03 3.89
N ARG A 430 -31.80 41.29 2.71
CA ARG A 430 -31.14 41.04 1.43
C ARG A 430 -29.86 41.87 1.28
N ALA A 431 -29.92 43.16 1.60
CA ALA A 431 -28.78 44.06 1.51
C ALA A 431 -27.65 43.69 2.49
N ARG A 432 -28.01 43.22 3.70
CA ARG A 432 -27.06 42.80 4.72
C ARG A 432 -26.38 41.49 4.35
N LEU A 433 -27.13 40.47 3.94
CA LEU A 433 -26.57 39.17 3.55
C LEU A 433 -25.53 39.35 2.43
N SER A 434 -25.81 40.15 1.42
CA SER A 434 -24.85 40.42 0.33
C SER A 434 -23.59 41.18 0.78
N ARG A 435 -23.60 41.85 1.94
CA ARG A 435 -22.46 42.60 2.47
C ARG A 435 -21.64 41.79 3.47
N GLU A 436 -22.30 40.95 4.25
CA GLU A 436 -21.70 40.21 5.36
C GLU A 436 -21.20 38.82 4.97
N LEU A 437 -21.67 38.28 3.84
CA LEU A 437 -21.14 37.02 3.34
C LEU A 437 -19.64 37.17 3.02
N PRO A 438 -18.82 36.18 3.40
CA PRO A 438 -17.40 36.20 3.08
C PRO A 438 -17.14 36.25 1.57
N GLU A 439 -15.96 36.72 1.18
CA GLU A 439 -15.55 36.77 -0.21
C GLU A 439 -15.63 35.38 -0.87
N GLY A 440 -16.22 35.32 -2.07
CA GLY A 440 -16.41 34.08 -2.82
C GLY A 440 -17.66 33.27 -2.45
N TYR A 441 -18.51 33.76 -1.53
CA TYR A 441 -19.80 33.14 -1.24
C TYR A 441 -20.89 33.68 -2.17
N GLU A 442 -21.73 32.77 -2.65
CA GLU A 442 -22.91 33.09 -3.46
C GLU A 442 -24.15 33.20 -2.58
N ASN A 443 -24.99 34.21 -2.85
CA ASN A 443 -26.23 34.45 -2.13
C ASN A 443 -27.45 34.20 -3.03
N ALA A 444 -28.19 33.13 -2.77
CA ALA A 444 -29.44 32.81 -3.44
C ALA A 444 -30.63 33.08 -2.49
N ALA A 445 -30.82 34.35 -2.12
CA ALA A 445 -31.91 34.76 -1.24
C ALA A 445 -33.25 34.91 -1.99
N ARG A 446 -34.26 34.13 -1.59
CA ARG A 446 -35.65 34.23 -2.06
C ARG A 446 -36.56 34.56 -0.89
N LEU A 447 -36.83 35.85 -0.71
CA LEU A 447 -37.62 36.36 0.40
C LEU A 447 -39.01 36.78 -0.06
N GLY A 448 -40.04 36.27 0.59
CA GLY A 448 -41.42 36.76 0.51
C GLY A 448 -41.77 37.66 1.70
N LEU A 449 -43.04 38.08 1.76
CA LEU A 449 -43.61 38.77 2.90
C LEU A 449 -44.52 37.82 3.68
N ALA A 450 -44.50 37.90 5.00
CA ALA A 450 -45.41 37.17 5.86
C ALA A 450 -46.86 37.61 5.60
N THR A 451 -47.79 36.66 5.59
CA THR A 451 -49.20 36.93 5.33
C THR A 451 -49.86 37.64 6.50
N THR A 452 -50.58 38.73 6.24
CA THR A 452 -51.31 39.53 7.24
C THR A 452 -52.79 39.17 7.33
N THR A 453 -53.21 38.01 6.82
CA THR A 453 -54.63 37.64 6.60
C THR A 453 -55.46 37.52 7.88
N ASP A 454 -54.83 37.26 9.03
CA ASP A 454 -55.51 37.20 10.31
C ASP A 454 -55.44 38.55 11.02
N GLU A 455 -56.46 39.40 10.84
CA GLU A 455 -56.54 40.70 11.52
C GLU A 455 -56.58 40.51 13.04
N ILE A 456 -55.77 41.29 13.76
CA ILE A 456 -55.70 41.31 15.22
C ILE A 456 -56.71 42.36 15.71
N PRO A 457 -57.77 41.97 16.44
CA PRO A 457 -58.72 42.93 16.98
C PRO A 457 -58.06 43.79 18.07
N PRO A 458 -58.53 45.04 18.28
CA PRO A 458 -57.97 45.95 19.28
C PRO A 458 -57.87 45.35 20.69
N THR A 459 -58.79 44.46 21.06
CA THR A 459 -58.81 43.76 22.36
C THR A 459 -57.63 42.82 22.58
N ARG A 460 -57.02 42.30 21.51
CA ARG A 460 -55.84 41.41 21.56
C ARG A 460 -54.54 42.11 21.18
N LEU A 461 -54.63 43.30 20.58
CA LEU A 461 -53.48 44.04 20.08
C LEU A 461 -52.46 44.36 21.18
N TYR A 462 -52.93 44.84 22.34
CA TYR A 462 -52.04 45.18 23.45
C TYR A 462 -51.24 43.96 23.93
N ALA A 463 -51.94 42.82 24.11
CA ALA A 463 -51.28 41.58 24.52
C ALA A 463 -50.25 41.10 23.49
N ALA A 464 -50.56 41.19 22.19
CA ALA A 464 -49.63 40.82 21.12
C ALA A 464 -48.40 41.74 21.08
N LEU A 465 -48.58 43.06 21.23
CA LEU A 465 -47.47 44.02 21.31
C LEU A 465 -46.61 43.78 22.56
N ALA A 466 -47.24 43.58 23.71
CA ALA A 466 -46.56 43.31 24.97
C ALA A 466 -45.74 42.02 24.91
N GLU A 467 -46.28 40.95 24.32
CA GLU A 467 -45.58 39.68 24.11
C GLU A 467 -44.30 39.87 23.29
N LYS A 468 -44.37 40.61 22.17
CA LYS A 468 -43.17 40.85 21.35
C LYS A 468 -42.19 41.80 22.06
N ALA A 469 -42.68 42.87 22.69
CA ALA A 469 -41.85 43.82 23.43
C ALA A 469 -41.17 43.20 24.65
N ALA A 470 -41.73 42.15 25.25
CA ALA A 470 -41.14 41.44 26.38
C ALA A 470 -39.78 40.78 26.06
N LYS A 471 -39.49 40.52 24.77
CA LYS A 471 -38.16 40.09 24.31
C LYS A 471 -37.07 41.17 24.51
N GLY A 472 -37.48 42.41 24.80
CA GLY A 472 -36.61 43.54 25.13
C GLY A 472 -36.18 44.35 23.92
N LEU A 473 -36.13 45.68 24.10
CA LEU A 473 -35.56 46.61 23.11
C LEU A 473 -34.34 47.31 23.71
N THR A 474 -33.24 47.23 22.98
CA THR A 474 -31.96 47.85 23.33
C THR A 474 -31.61 48.91 22.30
N PHE A 475 -30.83 49.89 22.76
CA PHE A 475 -30.48 51.07 21.97
C PHE A 475 -28.98 51.34 22.08
N GLY A 476 -28.39 51.85 21.00
CA GLY A 476 -27.01 52.32 20.99
C GLY A 476 -26.80 53.57 21.85
N ALA A 477 -25.55 53.98 22.02
CA ALA A 477 -25.20 55.23 22.69
C ALA A 477 -25.78 56.47 21.98
N ASP A 478 -26.05 56.36 20.68
CA ASP A 478 -26.71 57.37 19.85
C ASP A 478 -28.24 57.30 19.90
N ASN A 479 -28.81 56.46 20.77
CA ASN A 479 -30.25 56.21 20.92
C ASN A 479 -30.94 55.62 19.68
N ARG A 480 -30.19 55.10 18.71
CA ARG A 480 -30.76 54.30 17.62
C ARG A 480 -31.07 52.89 18.10
N ILE A 481 -32.06 52.24 17.48
CA ILE A 481 -32.39 50.84 17.74
C ILE A 481 -31.13 50.00 17.51
N ALA A 482 -30.72 49.24 18.52
CA ALA A 482 -29.58 48.35 18.39
C ALA A 482 -29.91 47.19 17.44
N GLU A 483 -28.90 46.68 16.75
CA GLU A 483 -29.07 45.60 15.77
C GLU A 483 -29.76 44.36 16.36
N ALA A 484 -29.43 44.00 17.60
CA ALA A 484 -30.03 42.88 18.33
C ALA A 484 -31.55 43.04 18.56
N SER A 485 -32.08 44.25 18.45
CA SER A 485 -33.52 44.54 18.65
C SER A 485 -34.30 44.66 17.34
N LEU A 486 -33.65 44.58 16.17
CA LEU A 486 -34.35 44.60 14.88
C LEU A 486 -35.40 43.47 14.74
N PRO A 487 -35.15 42.21 15.15
CA PRO A 487 -36.17 41.15 15.12
C PRO A 487 -37.43 41.52 15.90
N VAL A 488 -37.26 42.19 17.05
CA VAL A 488 -38.37 42.60 17.91
C VAL A 488 -39.18 43.71 17.25
N VAL A 489 -38.53 44.74 16.72
CA VAL A 489 -39.24 45.86 16.06
C VAL A 489 -39.90 45.42 14.75
N ASP A 490 -39.30 44.48 14.03
CA ASP A 490 -39.92 43.85 12.85
C ASP A 490 -41.20 43.11 13.21
N ALA A 491 -41.18 42.32 14.29
CA ALA A 491 -42.36 41.62 14.78
C ALA A 491 -43.43 42.60 15.29
N LEU A 492 -43.05 43.70 15.95
CA LEU A 492 -43.98 44.75 16.36
C LEU A 492 -44.66 45.43 15.17
N ALA A 493 -43.89 45.76 14.13
CA ALA A 493 -44.44 46.30 12.88
C ALA A 493 -45.46 45.34 12.26
N PHE A 494 -45.14 44.05 12.21
CA PHE A 494 -46.04 43.03 11.69
C PHE A 494 -47.36 42.93 12.49
N VAL A 495 -47.29 43.00 13.82
CA VAL A 495 -48.48 43.04 14.68
C VAL A 495 -49.36 44.27 14.37
N LEU A 496 -48.76 45.46 14.17
CA LEU A 496 -49.50 46.69 13.84
C LEU A 496 -50.08 46.70 12.41
N LEU A 497 -49.38 46.11 11.45
CA LEU A 497 -49.87 45.92 10.08
C LEU A 497 -51.10 45.01 10.03
N ARG A 498 -51.20 44.07 10.97
CA ARG A 498 -52.38 43.22 11.18
C ARG A 498 -53.50 43.88 11.97
N SER A 499 -53.39 45.15 12.36
CA SER A 499 -54.44 45.89 13.06
C SER A 499 -54.55 47.32 12.51
N PRO A 500 -55.01 47.52 11.26
CA PRO A 500 -54.89 48.78 10.55
C PRO A 500 -55.70 49.95 11.15
N GLY A 501 -56.71 49.68 11.97
CA GLY A 501 -57.55 50.71 12.60
C GLY A 501 -57.05 51.26 13.93
N ALA A 502 -56.03 50.65 14.55
CA ALA A 502 -55.61 51.02 15.90
C ALA A 502 -54.59 52.17 15.90
N ALA A 503 -54.82 53.20 16.73
CA ALA A 503 -53.82 54.23 17.03
C ALA A 503 -52.99 53.81 18.25
N VAL A 504 -51.68 54.00 18.20
CA VAL A 504 -50.74 53.56 19.24
C VAL A 504 -49.84 54.72 19.67
N ASP A 505 -49.73 54.91 20.99
CA ASP A 505 -48.74 55.77 21.61
C ASP A 505 -47.54 54.95 22.07
N ILE A 506 -46.33 55.44 21.74
CA ILE A 506 -45.06 54.80 22.03
C ILE A 506 -44.36 55.65 23.08
N ALA A 507 -44.35 55.17 24.32
CA ALA A 507 -43.72 55.87 25.42
C ALA A 507 -42.33 55.28 25.70
N GLY A 508 -41.30 56.11 25.58
CA GLY A 508 -39.94 55.73 25.92
C GLY A 508 -39.62 56.10 27.36
N ARG A 509 -39.33 55.08 28.19
CA ARG A 509 -38.89 55.28 29.58
C ARG A 509 -37.39 55.10 29.69
N PHE A 510 -36.73 56.07 30.30
CA PHE A 510 -35.31 56.04 30.60
C PHE A 510 -35.05 56.48 32.04
N ALA A 511 -34.06 55.85 32.68
CA ALA A 511 -33.52 56.21 33.98
C ALA A 511 -32.00 56.18 33.89
N GLY A 512 -31.41 57.36 34.02
CA GLY A 512 -29.98 57.61 34.06
C GLY A 512 -29.55 58.20 35.39
N ALA A 513 -28.28 58.65 35.46
CA ALA A 513 -27.78 59.47 36.56
C ALA A 513 -28.01 60.98 36.33
N GLY A 514 -28.66 61.34 35.22
CA GLY A 514 -28.90 62.72 34.80
C GLY A 514 -30.16 63.32 35.42
N SER A 515 -30.54 64.50 34.94
CA SER A 515 -31.79 65.15 35.34
C SER A 515 -33.01 64.45 34.72
N GLN A 516 -34.18 64.61 35.34
CA GLN A 516 -35.43 64.08 34.81
C GLN A 516 -35.70 64.52 33.35
N ALA A 517 -35.40 65.79 33.02
CA ALA A 517 -35.59 66.32 31.67
C ALA A 517 -34.64 65.67 30.64
N GLU A 518 -33.40 65.35 31.04
CA GLU A 518 -32.45 64.62 30.17
C GLU A 518 -32.92 63.18 29.94
N ASP A 519 -33.41 62.53 30.99
CA ASP A 519 -33.94 61.17 30.91
C ASP A 519 -35.20 61.10 30.02
N GLU A 520 -36.13 62.05 30.17
CA GLU A 520 -37.30 62.19 29.30
C GLU A 520 -36.90 62.45 27.83
N ALA A 521 -35.89 63.29 27.58
CA ALA A 521 -35.40 63.55 26.23
C ALA A 521 -34.70 62.33 25.60
N ILE A 522 -34.01 61.50 26.41
CA ILE A 522 -33.46 60.21 25.95
C ILE A 522 -34.61 59.24 25.64
N GLY A 523 -35.60 59.14 26.52
CA GLY A 523 -36.80 58.34 26.32
C GLY A 523 -37.53 58.69 25.03
N LEU A 524 -37.80 59.99 24.81
CA LEU A 524 -38.45 60.49 23.60
C LEU A 524 -37.67 60.12 22.33
N ARG A 525 -36.35 60.36 22.28
CA ARG A 525 -35.52 60.01 21.11
C ARG A 525 -35.59 58.53 20.76
N ARG A 526 -35.64 57.66 21.76
CA ARG A 526 -35.78 56.20 21.55
C ARG A 526 -37.18 55.82 21.07
N ALA A 527 -38.22 56.43 21.62
CA ALA A 527 -39.59 56.25 21.15
C ALA A 527 -39.76 56.73 19.71
N GLU A 528 -39.17 57.88 19.35
CA GLU A 528 -39.13 58.39 17.99
C GLU A 528 -38.37 57.46 17.04
N ALA A 529 -37.25 56.86 17.48
CA ALA A 529 -36.54 55.86 16.69
C ALA A 529 -37.41 54.63 16.38
N VAL A 530 -38.17 54.13 17.36
CA VAL A 530 -39.15 53.04 17.16
C VAL A 530 -40.27 53.49 16.23
N ARG A 531 -40.88 54.65 16.46
CA ARG A 531 -41.93 55.22 15.60
C ARG A 531 -41.48 55.32 14.15
N ASN A 532 -40.31 55.89 13.91
CA ASN A 532 -39.77 56.08 12.55
C ASN A 532 -39.52 54.74 11.87
N TYR A 533 -39.00 53.75 12.59
CA TYR A 533 -38.83 52.40 12.07
C TYR A 533 -40.16 51.77 11.64
N LEU A 534 -41.19 51.87 12.49
CA LEU A 534 -42.53 51.33 12.20
C LEU A 534 -43.15 52.00 10.96
N ILE A 535 -42.93 53.30 10.78
CA ILE A 535 -43.37 54.04 9.59
C ILE A 535 -42.67 53.52 8.33
N GLU A 536 -41.34 53.37 8.37
CA GLU A 536 -40.58 52.81 7.25
C GLU A 536 -40.97 51.34 6.95
N ALA A 537 -41.40 50.60 7.97
CA ALA A 537 -41.92 49.24 7.83
C ALA A 537 -43.36 49.17 7.26
N GLY A 538 -44.01 50.32 7.03
CA GLY A 538 -45.31 50.44 6.37
C GLY A 538 -46.48 50.79 7.29
N VAL A 539 -46.26 51.02 8.58
CA VAL A 539 -47.32 51.49 9.50
C VAL A 539 -47.62 52.97 9.25
N GLU A 540 -48.89 53.34 9.17
CA GLU A 540 -49.28 54.73 8.86
C GLU A 540 -48.84 55.71 9.96
N ALA A 541 -48.14 56.78 9.57
CA ALA A 541 -47.57 57.76 10.49
C ALA A 541 -48.61 58.49 11.36
N ALA A 542 -49.84 58.70 10.84
CA ALA A 542 -50.93 59.36 11.56
C ALA A 542 -51.42 58.55 12.78
N ARG A 543 -51.18 57.24 12.78
CA ARG A 543 -51.60 56.31 13.84
C ARG A 543 -50.62 56.25 15.00
N LEU A 544 -49.39 56.74 14.81
CA LEU A 544 -48.29 56.60 15.76
C LEU A 544 -47.91 57.93 16.40
N SER A 545 -47.95 57.98 17.73
CA SER A 545 -47.34 59.05 18.54
C SER A 545 -46.16 58.53 19.35
N ALA A 546 -45.23 59.42 19.68
CA ALA A 546 -44.05 59.11 20.49
C ALA A 546 -43.96 60.12 21.64
N SER A 547 -43.70 59.62 22.85
CA SER A 547 -43.57 60.43 24.06
C SER A 547 -42.38 59.95 24.91
N GLY A 548 -41.78 60.88 25.66
CA GLY A 548 -40.75 60.57 26.66
C GLY A 548 -41.36 60.65 28.06
N ALA A 549 -41.05 59.68 28.91
CA ALA A 549 -41.48 59.68 30.31
C ALA A 549 -40.34 59.28 31.25
N ALA A 550 -40.24 59.93 32.40
CA ALA A 550 -39.35 59.51 33.47
C ALA A 550 -39.79 58.15 34.02
N ALA A 551 -38.84 57.28 34.35
CA ALA A 551 -39.18 56.03 35.02
C ALA A 551 -39.54 56.29 36.49
N ALA A 552 -40.73 55.87 36.93
CA ALA A 552 -41.18 56.05 38.32
C ALA A 552 -40.63 54.97 39.28
N ASP A 553 -40.03 53.93 38.73
CA ASP A 553 -39.69 52.66 39.36
C ASP A 553 -38.32 52.19 38.85
N GLY A 554 -37.51 51.56 39.71
CA GLY A 554 -36.09 51.22 39.49
C GLY A 554 -35.76 50.27 38.32
N ASN A 555 -36.74 50.01 37.44
CA ASN A 555 -36.64 49.21 36.23
C ASN A 555 -36.76 50.10 34.97
N GLY A 556 -36.00 51.20 34.94
CA GLY A 556 -36.35 52.40 34.19
C GLY A 556 -35.94 52.48 32.71
N ARG A 557 -35.67 51.38 32.01
CA ARG A 557 -35.24 51.43 30.59
C ARG A 557 -36.11 50.51 29.73
N ARG A 558 -37.22 51.02 29.19
CA ARG A 558 -38.14 50.23 28.34
C ARG A 558 -38.96 51.10 27.40
N ILE A 559 -39.51 50.47 26.36
CA ILE A 559 -40.52 51.06 25.47
C ILE A 559 -41.88 50.47 25.85
N GLU A 560 -42.86 51.33 26.06
CA GLU A 560 -44.24 50.97 26.36
C GLU A 560 -45.15 51.35 25.20
N PHE A 561 -46.16 50.52 24.94
CA PHE A 561 -47.15 50.73 23.91
C PHE A 561 -48.52 50.90 24.55
N SER A 562 -49.22 51.99 24.25
CA SER A 562 -50.62 52.21 24.68
C SER A 562 -51.52 52.37 23.46
N ILE A 563 -52.71 51.80 23.50
CA ILE A 563 -53.69 51.95 22.42
C ILE A 563 -54.57 53.17 22.73
N ARG A 564 -54.76 54.05 21.76
CA ARG A 564 -55.58 55.27 21.87
C ARG A 564 -57.01 55.05 21.40
#